data_AF-A0A532T2U4-F1
#
_entry.id   AF-A0A532T2U4-F1
#
_cell.length_a   1.000
_cell.length_b   1.000
_cell.length_c   1.000
_cell.angle_alpha   90.00
_cell.angle_beta   90.00
_cell.angle_gamma   90.00
#
_symmetry.space_group_name_H-M   'P 1'
#
loop_
_entity.id
_entity.type
_entity.pdbx_description
1 polymer ?
#
loop_
_entity_poly.entity_id
_entity_poly.type
_entity_poly.pdbx_seq_one_letter_code
_entity_poly.pdbx_strand_id
1 'polypeptide(L)'
;MTDNLLELKIEDLLLDYPEVTQKKVRKYMVRYHQGEEVDPVSVSYCVHTGKYYLNDGTHRTVAKHLLGKSSILAKIEPCYPHCIGFEPKWTPYHIRHIILQ
;
A
#
# COMPACT_ATOMS: atom_id res chain seq x y z
N MET A 1 -19.74 -10.77 10.49
CA MET A 1 -18.79 -10.65 9.37
C MET A 1 -17.52 -10.08 9.96
N THR A 2 -16.50 -10.90 10.20
CA THR A 2 -15.20 -10.43 10.67
C THR A 2 -14.57 -9.63 9.55
N ASP A 3 -14.38 -8.33 9.75
CA ASP A 3 -13.52 -7.54 8.86
C ASP A 3 -12.15 -8.20 8.86
N ASN A 4 -11.74 -8.74 7.71
CA ASN A 4 -10.43 -9.39 7.52
C ASN A 4 -9.33 -8.31 7.51
N LEU A 5 -9.08 -7.71 8.67
CA LEU A 5 -8.01 -6.75 8.89
C LEU A 5 -6.73 -7.49 9.31
N LEU A 6 -5.63 -7.20 8.62
CA LEU A 6 -4.30 -7.72 8.94
C LEU A 6 -3.29 -6.59 8.90
N GLU A 7 -2.32 -6.66 9.80
CA GLU A 7 -1.11 -5.84 9.67
C GLU A 7 -0.16 -6.53 8.70
N LEU A 8 0.06 -5.90 7.54
CA LEU A 8 0.93 -6.41 6.49
C LEU A 8 2.23 -5.64 6.45
N LYS A 9 3.32 -6.32 6.12
CA LYS A 9 4.58 -5.65 5.83
C LYS A 9 4.46 -4.93 4.48
N ILE A 10 5.00 -3.71 4.42
CA ILE A 10 4.96 -2.91 3.19
C ILE A 10 5.72 -3.59 2.03
N GLU A 11 6.74 -4.40 2.34
CA GLU A 11 7.53 -5.17 1.35
C GLU A 11 6.75 -6.31 0.67
N ASP A 12 5.66 -6.76 1.29
CA ASP A 12 4.77 -7.79 0.77
C ASP A 12 3.67 -7.21 -0.14
N LEU A 13 3.60 -5.88 -0.26
CA LEU A 13 2.64 -5.19 -1.10
C LEU A 13 3.15 -5.01 -2.53
N LEU A 14 2.37 -5.47 -3.50
CA LEU A 14 2.52 -5.18 -4.91
C LEU A 14 1.67 -3.95 -5.23
N LEU A 15 2.30 -2.88 -5.72
CA LEU A 15 1.60 -1.68 -6.14
C LEU A 15 1.52 -1.65 -7.67
N ASP A 16 0.35 -1.28 -8.20
CA ASP A 16 0.31 -0.71 -9.55
C ASP A 16 0.95 0.69 -9.54
N TYR A 17 1.08 1.34 -10.68
CA TYR A 17 1.57 2.73 -10.76
C TYR A 17 0.42 3.75 -10.76
N PRO A 18 -0.35 3.97 -9.67
CA PRO A 18 -1.30 5.07 -9.66
C PRO A 18 -0.53 6.38 -9.50
N GLU A 19 -1.15 7.46 -9.94
CA GLU A 19 -0.63 8.81 -9.73
C GLU A 19 -0.52 9.13 -8.23
N VAL A 20 0.72 9.15 -7.73
CA VAL A 20 1.03 9.52 -6.35
C VAL A 20 1.37 11.01 -6.29
N THR A 21 0.66 11.77 -5.46
CA THR A 21 0.92 13.21 -5.32
C THR A 21 1.49 13.53 -3.95
N GLN A 22 2.50 14.42 -3.91
CA GLN A 22 3.13 14.84 -2.66
C GLN A 22 2.11 15.42 -1.65
N LYS A 23 1.12 16.17 -2.14
CA LYS A 23 0.06 16.77 -1.31
C LYS A 23 -0.70 15.73 -0.51
N LYS A 24 -1.12 14.62 -1.14
CA LYS A 24 -1.86 13.54 -0.47
C LYS A 24 -0.95 12.76 0.48
N VAL A 25 0.30 12.49 0.09
CA VAL A 25 1.28 11.81 0.96
C VAL A 25 1.54 12.61 2.23
N ARG A 26 1.83 13.92 2.11
CA ARG A 26 2.04 14.81 3.28
C ARG A 26 0.83 14.85 4.20
N LYS A 27 -0.38 14.90 3.63
CA LYS A 27 -1.63 14.83 4.41
C LYS A 27 -1.66 13.57 5.28
N TYR A 28 -1.41 12.39 4.71
CA TYR A 28 -1.41 11.14 5.49
C TYR A 28 -0.25 11.06 6.50
N MET A 29 0.93 11.59 6.18
CA MET A 29 2.04 11.65 7.13
C MET A 29 1.67 12.44 8.39
N VAL A 30 0.99 13.58 8.23
CA VAL A 30 0.51 14.41 9.35
C VAL A 30 -0.50 13.64 10.20
N ARG A 31 -1.51 13.01 9.55
CA ARG A 31 -2.52 12.20 10.26
C ARG A 31 -1.90 11.08 11.08
N TYR A 32 -0.94 10.35 10.50
CA TYR A 32 -0.21 9.31 11.22
C TYR A 32 0.62 9.84 12.39
N HIS A 33 1.25 11.01 12.23
CA HIS A 33 2.04 11.63 13.30
C HIS A 33 1.16 12.10 14.47
N GLN A 34 -0.05 12.60 14.17
CA GLN A 34 -1.03 13.04 15.15
C GLN A 34 -1.78 11.87 15.83
N GLY A 35 -1.51 10.63 15.43
CA GLY A 35 -2.21 9.46 15.97
C GLY A 35 -3.68 9.37 15.55
N GLU A 36 -4.06 10.05 14.46
CA GLU A 36 -5.41 9.95 13.93
C GLU A 36 -5.70 8.54 13.43
N GLU A 37 -6.94 8.11 13.58
CA GLU A 37 -7.43 6.91 12.93
C GLU A 37 -7.41 7.12 11.41
N VAL A 38 -6.71 6.24 10.71
CA VAL A 38 -6.58 6.26 9.25
C VAL A 38 -7.11 4.92 8.75
N ASP A 39 -8.02 4.98 7.77
CA ASP A 39 -8.62 3.78 7.20
C ASP A 39 -7.55 2.81 6.69
N PRO A 40 -7.76 1.49 6.88
CA PRO A 40 -6.87 0.47 6.36
C PRO A 40 -6.76 0.55 4.84
N VAL A 41 -5.64 0.06 4.31
CA VAL A 41 -5.48 -0.09 2.86
C VAL A 41 -6.28 -1.28 2.34
N SER A 42 -6.72 -1.25 1.09
CA SER A 42 -7.39 -2.42 0.49
C SER A 42 -6.38 -3.26 -0.28
N VAL A 43 -6.38 -4.57 -0.03
CA VAL A 43 -5.48 -5.50 -0.72
C VAL A 43 -6.20 -6.76 -1.19
N SER A 44 -5.69 -7.37 -2.27
CA SER A 44 -6.06 -8.72 -2.70
C SER A 44 -4.87 -9.66 -2.60
N TYR A 45 -5.06 -10.87 -2.06
CA TYR A 45 -3.99 -11.87 -2.01
C TYR A 45 -3.74 -12.48 -3.39
N CYS A 46 -2.49 -12.44 -3.86
CA CYS A 46 -2.07 -13.00 -5.14
C CYS A 46 -1.39 -14.36 -4.93
N VAL A 47 -2.13 -15.45 -5.17
CA VAL A 47 -1.67 -16.83 -4.91
C VAL A 47 -0.38 -17.18 -5.65
N HIS A 48 -0.21 -16.69 -6.88
CA HIS A 48 0.97 -17.01 -7.71
C HIS A 48 2.27 -16.40 -7.21
N THR A 49 2.20 -15.29 -6.48
CA THR A 49 3.38 -14.58 -5.96
C THR A 49 3.55 -14.76 -4.45
N GLY A 50 2.51 -15.24 -3.76
CA GLY A 50 2.44 -15.27 -2.30
C GLY A 50 2.37 -13.88 -1.65
N LYS A 51 2.13 -12.83 -2.43
CA LYS A 51 2.12 -11.43 -2.01
C LYS A 51 0.74 -10.80 -2.12
N TYR A 52 0.60 -9.56 -1.63
CA TYR A 52 -0.67 -8.83 -1.61
C TYR A 52 -0.66 -7.69 -2.62
N TYR A 53 -1.61 -7.66 -3.53
CA TYR A 53 -1.79 -6.54 -4.45
C TYR A 53 -2.57 -5.42 -3.78
N LEU A 54 -2.07 -4.18 -3.87
CA LEU A 54 -2.68 -3.00 -3.30
C LEU A 54 -3.75 -2.44 -4.24
N ASN A 55 -5.02 -2.64 -3.89
CA ASN A 55 -6.18 -2.13 -4.64
C ASN A 55 -6.41 -0.63 -4.37
N ASP A 56 -6.25 -0.20 -3.12
CA ASP A 56 -6.42 1.19 -2.70
C ASP A 56 -5.53 1.54 -1.51
N GLY A 57 -5.13 2.82 -1.43
CA GLY A 57 -4.34 3.33 -0.32
C GLY A 57 -2.84 3.49 -0.61
N THR A 58 -2.46 3.70 -1.87
CA THR A 58 -1.06 3.96 -2.24
C THR A 58 -0.45 5.14 -1.46
N HIS A 59 -1.15 6.29 -1.35
CA HIS A 59 -0.61 7.43 -0.58
C HIS A 59 -0.46 7.12 0.91
N ARG A 60 -1.35 6.30 1.48
CA ARG A 60 -1.27 5.82 2.87
C ARG A 60 -0.05 4.92 3.08
N THR A 61 0.20 4.03 2.14
CA THR A 61 1.36 3.11 2.13
C THR A 61 2.66 3.88 2.01
N VAL A 62 2.75 4.79 1.03
CA VAL A 62 3.93 5.65 0.84
C VAL A 62 4.19 6.52 2.06
N ALA A 63 3.16 7.12 2.65
CA ALA A 63 3.30 7.91 3.87
C ALA A 63 3.85 7.10 5.05
N LYS A 64 3.36 5.86 5.27
CA LYS A 64 3.90 4.95 6.29
C LYS A 64 5.37 4.61 6.04
N HIS A 65 5.71 4.28 4.80
CA HIS A 65 7.08 3.98 4.41
C HIS A 65 8.03 5.16 4.67
N LEU A 66 7.63 6.38 4.32
CA LEU A 66 8.44 7.58 4.55
C LEU A 66 8.57 7.96 6.02
N LEU A 67 7.63 7.57 6.86
CA LEU A 67 7.74 7.67 8.32
C LEU A 67 8.60 6.56 8.93
N GLY A 68 9.26 5.73 8.13
CA GLY A 68 10.10 4.62 8.58
C GLY A 68 9.31 3.46 9.19
N LYS A 69 8.01 3.35 8.93
CA LYS A 69 7.20 2.21 9.36
C LYS A 69 7.35 1.05 8.38
N SER A 70 7.46 -0.16 8.91
CA SER A 70 7.61 -1.39 8.12
C SER A 70 6.28 -2.07 7.80
N SER A 71 5.19 -1.68 8.46
CA SER A 71 3.88 -2.30 8.35
C SER A 71 2.75 -1.28 8.16
N ILE A 72 1.64 -1.78 7.62
CA ILE A 72 0.39 -1.03 7.45
C ILE A 72 -0.81 -1.93 7.68
N LEU A 73 -1.87 -1.37 8.26
CA LEU A 73 -3.14 -2.06 8.45
C LEU A 73 -3.85 -2.18 7.10
N ALA A 74 -4.22 -3.39 6.73
CA ALA A 74 -4.84 -3.72 5.45
C ALA A 74 -6.13 -4.52 5.65
N LYS A 75 -7.11 -4.27 4.81
CA LYS A 75 -8.32 -5.07 4.64
C LYS A 75 -8.14 -5.98 3.45
N ILE A 76 -8.27 -7.29 3.66
CA ILE A 76 -8.23 -8.26 2.58
C ILE A 76 -9.58 -8.27 1.87
N GLU A 77 -9.55 -7.95 0.59
CA GLU A 77 -10.66 -8.09 -0.34
C GLU A 77 -10.53 -9.38 -1.17
N PRO A 78 -11.65 -9.92 -1.67
CA PRO A 78 -11.64 -11.05 -2.60
C PRO A 78 -10.67 -10.78 -3.76
N CYS A 79 -10.06 -11.86 -4.28
CA CYS A 79 -9.05 -11.75 -5.32
C CYS A 79 -9.60 -11.04 -6.55
N TYR A 80 -9.04 -9.88 -6.90
CA TYR A 80 -9.35 -9.19 -8.16
C TYR A 80 -8.81 -10.04 -9.34
N PRO A 81 -9.55 -10.19 -10.46
CA PRO A 81 -9.14 -11.03 -11.60
C PRO A 81 -7.82 -10.60 -12.27
N HIS A 82 -7.28 -9.43 -11.91
CA HIS A 82 -5.99 -8.93 -12.38
C HIS A 82 -4.77 -9.68 -11.83
N CYS A 83 -4.92 -10.63 -10.91
CA CYS A 83 -3.79 -11.46 -10.44
C CYS A 83 -3.34 -12.54 -11.44
N ILE A 84 -4.15 -12.82 -12.47
CA ILE A 84 -3.80 -13.79 -13.53
C ILE A 84 -2.98 -13.06 -14.60
N GLY A 85 -1.66 -13.25 -14.60
CA GLY A 85 -0.75 -12.68 -15.61
C GLY A 85 -0.05 -11.37 -15.22
N PHE A 86 -0.13 -10.93 -13.96
CA PHE A 86 0.57 -9.74 -13.48
C PHE A 86 2.02 -10.09 -13.11
N GLU A 87 2.97 -9.67 -13.95
CA GLU A 87 4.38 -9.59 -13.58
C GLU A 87 4.59 -8.29 -12.78
N PRO A 88 4.87 -8.34 -11.46
CA PRO A 88 5.05 -7.13 -10.68
C PRO A 88 6.31 -6.38 -11.14
N LYS A 89 6.12 -5.23 -11.79
CA LYS A 89 7.22 -4.36 -12.27
C LYS A 89 7.89 -3.53 -11.16
N TRP A 90 7.63 -3.82 -9.88
CA TRP A 90 8.04 -2.96 -8.75
C TRP A 90 9.27 -3.48 -7.99
N THR A 91 10.29 -2.62 -7.90
CA THR A 91 11.44 -2.71 -6.99
C THR A 91 11.51 -1.44 -6.11
N PRO A 92 12.14 -1.49 -4.91
CA PRO A 92 12.24 -0.36 -3.96
C PRO A 92 12.77 0.97 -4.53
N TYR A 93 13.43 0.93 -5.70
CA TYR A 93 14.01 2.11 -6.35
C TYR A 93 12.98 3.14 -6.84
N HIS A 94 11.74 2.74 -7.11
CA HIS A 94 10.74 3.64 -7.73
C HIS A 94 10.08 4.62 -6.76
N ILE A 95 10.04 4.33 -5.45
CA ILE A 95 9.53 5.25 -4.42
C ILE A 95 10.34 6.54 -4.39
N ARG A 96 11.67 6.45 -4.54
CA ARG A 96 12.55 7.62 -4.48
C ARG A 96 12.29 8.62 -5.61
N HIS A 97 11.94 8.15 -6.81
CA HIS A 97 11.69 9.05 -7.95
C HIS A 97 10.38 9.83 -7.84
N ILE A 98 9.34 9.23 -7.24
CA ILE A 98 8.03 9.88 -7.05
C ILE A 98 8.10 11.07 -6.07
N ILE A 99 9.08 11.08 -5.17
CA ILE A 99 9.19 12.08 -4.08
C ILE A 99 10.14 13.23 -4.47
N LEU A 100 11.03 13.02 -5.43
CA LEU A 100 12.06 13.99 -5.81
C LEU A 100 11.69 14.89 -7.01
N GLN A 101 10.48 14.75 -7.57
CA GLN A 101 9.87 15.71 -8.49
C GLN A 101 8.86 16.59 -7.77
#